data_AF-A0A5R2NC80-F1
#
_entry.id   AF-A0A5R2NC80-F1
#
_cell.length_a   1.000
_cell.length_b   1.000
_cell.length_c   1.000
_cell.angle_alpha   90.00
_cell.angle_beta   90.00
_cell.angle_gamma   90.00
#
_symmetry.space_group_name_H-M   'P 1'
#
loop_
_entity.id
_entity.type
_entity.pdbx_description
1 polymer ?
#
loop_
_entity_poly.entity_id
_entity_poly.type
_entity_poly.pdbx_seq_one_letter_code
_entity_poly.pdbx_strand_id
1 'polypeptide(L)'
;ELAYETNASGEALALVENLGPLIEGAAVIVYPLASVPTYARVLQLTGRGDAALDMLERVYQRVRGSVYRRLASVLVHDRIRLLIDQNRVAEARALLSQHRGESAETVPTVANEFEFFAEGRLLTAEKSYAGAAAIFDALLERTKGSGRMRRHILAQILRAKSAGHDQREVDRHLLEALRLAQPSGFIRSFVDEG
;
A
#
# COMPACT_ATOMS: atom_id res chain seq x y z
N GLU A 1 8.67 -11.17 -0.28
CA GLU A 1 8.14 -10.25 0.73
C GLU A 1 9.06 -10.14 1.96
N LEU A 2 9.50 -11.24 2.59
CA LEU A 2 10.42 -11.16 3.74
C LEU A 2 11.78 -10.51 3.41
N ALA A 3 12.45 -10.97 2.34
CA ALA A 3 13.68 -10.36 1.84
C ALA A 3 13.50 -8.86 1.52
N TYR A 4 12.32 -8.49 0.99
CA TYR A 4 11.97 -7.09 0.78
C TYR A 4 11.93 -6.35 2.12
N GLU A 5 11.05 -6.72 3.05
CA GLU A 5 10.86 -5.98 4.30
C GLU A 5 12.12 -5.83 5.16
N THR A 6 13.00 -6.82 5.12
CA THR A 6 14.27 -6.83 5.87
C THR A 6 15.40 -6.07 5.14
N ASN A 7 15.08 -5.34 4.08
CA ASN A 7 15.98 -4.52 3.27
C ASN A 7 17.07 -5.33 2.51
N ALA A 8 16.84 -6.63 2.27
CA ALA A 8 17.64 -7.45 1.38
C ALA A 8 17.21 -7.26 -0.09
N SER A 9 17.33 -6.03 -0.60
CA SER A 9 16.77 -5.63 -1.90
C SER A 9 17.33 -6.40 -3.09
N GLY A 10 18.61 -6.80 -3.06
CA GLY A 10 19.22 -7.62 -4.11
C GLY A 10 18.64 -9.04 -4.17
N GLU A 11 18.44 -9.68 -3.01
CA GLU A 11 17.78 -10.98 -2.91
C GLU A 11 16.32 -10.88 -3.35
N ALA A 12 15.61 -9.83 -2.92
CA ALA A 12 14.24 -9.58 -3.33
C ALA A 12 14.13 -9.44 -4.86
N LEU A 13 15.07 -8.73 -5.51
CA LEU A 13 15.13 -8.58 -6.96
C LEU A 13 15.35 -9.91 -7.67
N ALA A 14 16.36 -10.68 -7.25
CA ALA A 14 16.64 -11.98 -7.84
C ALA A 14 15.42 -12.92 -7.74
N LEU A 15 14.72 -12.92 -6.61
CA LEU A 15 13.52 -13.73 -6.42
C LEU A 15 12.38 -13.31 -7.36
N VAL A 16 12.12 -12.01 -7.53
CA VAL A 16 11.00 -11.55 -8.38
C VAL A 16 11.31 -11.64 -9.86
N GLU A 17 12.57 -11.51 -10.29
CA GLU A 17 12.94 -11.70 -11.70
C GLU A 17 12.86 -13.18 -12.09
N ASN A 18 13.29 -14.09 -11.20
CA ASN A 18 13.20 -15.53 -11.44
C ASN A 18 11.76 -16.05 -11.41
N LEU A 19 10.91 -15.49 -10.55
CA LEU A 19 9.52 -15.94 -10.37
C LEU A 19 8.50 -15.12 -11.14
N GLY A 20 8.88 -13.97 -11.69
CA GLY A 20 7.99 -13.00 -12.34
C GLY A 20 7.10 -13.60 -13.45
N PRO A 21 7.67 -14.34 -14.42
CA PRO A 21 6.88 -15.00 -15.46
C PRO A 21 5.84 -16.00 -14.90
N LEU A 22 6.20 -16.71 -13.82
CA LEU A 22 5.31 -17.65 -13.14
C LEU A 22 4.21 -16.91 -12.36
N ILE A 23 4.54 -15.77 -11.76
CA ILE A 23 3.61 -14.91 -11.02
C ILE A 23 2.57 -14.28 -11.96
N GLU A 24 3.00 -13.71 -13.09
CA GLU A 24 2.11 -13.05 -14.05
C GLU A 24 1.25 -14.04 -14.86
N GLY A 25 1.75 -15.27 -15.03
CA GLY A 25 1.07 -16.38 -15.70
C GLY A 25 0.24 -17.29 -14.78
N ALA A 26 0.28 -17.09 -13.46
CA ALA A 26 -0.43 -17.95 -12.51
C ALA A 26 -1.95 -17.80 -12.65
N ALA A 27 -2.65 -18.93 -12.88
CA ALA A 27 -4.10 -19.00 -12.83
C ALA A 27 -4.67 -18.89 -11.39
N VAL A 28 -3.85 -19.15 -10.38
CA VAL A 28 -4.24 -19.12 -8.96
C VAL A 28 -3.91 -17.76 -8.36
N ILE A 29 -4.96 -17.02 -8.03
CA ILE A 29 -4.92 -15.60 -7.65
C ILE A 29 -4.29 -15.31 -6.28
N VAL A 30 -4.10 -16.34 -5.45
CA VAL A 30 -3.38 -16.23 -4.18
C VAL A 30 -1.92 -15.80 -4.38
N TYR A 31 -1.27 -16.28 -5.45
CA TYR A 31 0.13 -15.91 -5.73
C TYR A 31 0.25 -14.42 -6.13
N PRO A 32 -0.51 -13.90 -7.12
CA PRO A 32 -0.51 -12.48 -7.45
C PRO A 32 -0.83 -11.54 -6.27
N LEU A 33 -1.74 -11.93 -5.36
CA LEU A 33 -2.11 -11.14 -4.18
C LEU A 33 -0.95 -10.81 -3.25
N ALA A 34 0.03 -11.71 -3.11
CA ALA A 34 1.19 -11.49 -2.25
C ALA A 34 2.41 -10.97 -3.03
N SER A 35 2.58 -11.41 -4.28
CA SER A 35 3.82 -11.21 -5.01
C SER A 35 3.83 -9.98 -5.92
N VAL A 36 2.71 -9.61 -6.55
CA VAL A 36 2.66 -8.49 -7.50
C VAL A 36 2.94 -7.14 -6.82
N PRO A 37 2.33 -6.81 -5.66
CA PRO A 37 2.73 -5.65 -4.86
C PRO A 37 4.22 -5.60 -4.56
N THR A 38 4.76 -6.70 -4.01
CA THR A 38 6.18 -6.77 -3.64
C THR A 38 7.07 -6.58 -4.87
N TYR A 39 6.72 -7.18 -6.02
CA TYR A 39 7.48 -7.02 -7.25
C TYR A 39 7.46 -5.57 -7.73
N ALA A 40 6.30 -4.91 -7.72
CA ALA A 40 6.21 -3.52 -8.14
C ALA A 40 7.10 -2.60 -7.27
N ARG A 41 7.14 -2.85 -5.97
CA ARG A 41 7.99 -2.10 -5.03
C ARG A 41 9.48 -2.35 -5.26
N VAL A 42 9.87 -3.60 -5.57
CA VAL A 42 11.24 -3.94 -5.95
C VAL A 42 11.65 -3.26 -7.26
N LEU A 43 10.76 -3.25 -8.27
CA LEU A 43 11.00 -2.53 -9.52
C LEU A 43 11.19 -1.02 -9.25
N GLN A 44 10.32 -0.41 -8.46
CA GLN A 44 10.47 0.99 -8.04
C GLN A 44 11.83 1.26 -7.39
N LEU A 45 12.26 0.40 -6.47
CA LEU A 45 13.55 0.53 -5.80
C LEU A 45 14.75 0.54 -6.74
N THR A 46 14.63 -0.16 -7.87
CA THR A 46 15.68 -0.24 -8.90
C THR A 46 15.56 0.84 -9.96
N GLY A 47 14.74 1.88 -9.73
CA GLY A 47 14.50 2.97 -10.69
C GLY A 47 13.56 2.58 -11.84
N ARG A 48 12.92 1.40 -11.80
CA ARG A 48 12.03 0.87 -12.83
C ARG A 48 10.55 1.16 -12.52
N GLY A 49 10.26 2.40 -12.11
CA GLY A 49 8.92 2.82 -11.68
C GLY A 49 7.83 2.67 -12.74
N ASP A 50 8.14 3.02 -13.99
CA ASP A 50 7.16 2.90 -15.09
C ASP A 50 6.84 1.43 -15.41
N ALA A 51 7.86 0.55 -15.39
CA ALA A 51 7.64 -0.89 -15.53
C ALA A 51 6.78 -1.46 -14.39
N ALA A 52 6.92 -0.92 -13.17
CA ALA A 52 6.09 -1.29 -12.04
C ALA A 52 4.62 -0.87 -12.25
N LEU A 53 4.38 0.35 -12.73
CA LEU A 53 3.05 0.86 -13.05
C LEU A 53 2.37 0.03 -14.15
N ASP A 54 3.09 -0.27 -15.23
CA ASP A 54 2.59 -1.08 -16.34
C ASP A 54 2.21 -2.49 -15.87
N MET A 55 3.04 -3.12 -15.05
CA MET A 55 2.75 -4.45 -14.50
C MET A 55 1.48 -4.41 -13.63
N LEU A 56 1.39 -3.46 -12.70
CA LEU A 56 0.22 -3.32 -11.83
C LEU A 56 -1.06 -3.09 -12.64
N GLU A 57 -0.99 -2.27 -13.70
CA GLU A 57 -2.12 -2.01 -14.59
C GLU A 57 -2.56 -3.26 -15.35
N ARG A 58 -1.62 -4.02 -15.93
CA ARG A 58 -1.94 -5.27 -16.65
C ARG A 58 -2.69 -6.27 -15.78
N VAL A 59 -2.29 -6.40 -14.51
CA VAL A 59 -2.98 -7.29 -13.56
C VAL A 59 -4.32 -6.69 -13.13
N TYR A 60 -4.37 -5.38 -12.86
CA TYR A 60 -5.59 -4.66 -12.47
C TYR A 60 -6.71 -4.83 -13.50
N GLN A 61 -6.40 -4.70 -14.79
CA GLN A 61 -7.36 -4.86 -15.87
C GLN A 61 -8.03 -6.24 -15.91
N ARG A 62 -7.35 -7.29 -15.43
CA ARG A 62 -7.90 -8.67 -15.36
C ARG A 62 -8.81 -8.87 -14.15
N VAL A 63 -8.64 -8.09 -13.09
CA VAL A 63 -9.32 -8.31 -11.80
C VAL A 63 -10.37 -7.26 -11.47
N ARG A 64 -10.33 -6.08 -12.10
CA ARG A 64 -11.33 -5.03 -11.88
C ARG A 64 -12.73 -5.52 -12.27
N GLY A 65 -13.73 -5.22 -11.45
CA GLY A 65 -15.12 -5.66 -11.67
C GLY A 65 -15.37 -7.17 -11.47
N SER A 66 -14.36 -7.93 -11.06
CA SER A 66 -14.50 -9.36 -10.74
C SER A 66 -14.74 -9.60 -9.24
N VAL A 67 -14.89 -10.87 -8.85
CA VAL A 67 -14.94 -11.29 -7.44
C VAL A 67 -13.66 -10.97 -6.64
N TYR A 68 -12.55 -10.64 -7.31
CA TYR A 68 -11.25 -10.38 -6.70
C TYR A 68 -11.08 -8.92 -6.24
N ARG A 69 -12.13 -8.35 -5.63
CA ARG A 69 -12.18 -6.95 -5.19
C ARG A 69 -10.98 -6.56 -4.32
N ARG A 70 -10.58 -7.44 -3.41
CA ARG A 70 -9.42 -7.22 -2.53
C ARG A 70 -8.11 -7.06 -3.31
N LEU A 71 -7.89 -7.88 -4.33
CA LEU A 71 -6.70 -7.75 -5.17
C LEU A 71 -6.74 -6.44 -5.95
N ALA A 72 -7.88 -6.09 -6.55
CA ALA A 72 -8.03 -4.83 -7.24
C ALA A 72 -7.72 -3.62 -6.32
N SER A 73 -8.23 -3.65 -5.09
CA SER A 73 -7.98 -2.64 -4.05
C SER A 73 -6.50 -2.51 -3.70
N VAL A 74 -5.78 -3.63 -3.55
CA VAL A 74 -4.33 -3.65 -3.29
C VAL A 74 -3.54 -3.05 -4.47
N LEU A 75 -3.87 -3.45 -5.71
CA LEU A 75 -3.15 -2.96 -6.90
C LEU A 75 -3.35 -1.45 -7.09
N VAL A 76 -4.56 -0.95 -6.85
CA VAL A 76 -4.86 0.48 -6.89
C VAL A 76 -4.08 1.23 -5.82
N HIS A 77 -4.00 0.69 -4.60
CA HIS A 77 -3.19 1.27 -3.53
C HIS A 77 -1.71 1.40 -3.89
N ASP A 78 -1.07 0.35 -4.40
CA ASP A 78 0.34 0.42 -4.79
C ASP A 78 0.57 1.36 -5.98
N ARG A 79 -0.34 1.40 -6.97
CA ARG A 79 -0.25 2.37 -8.07
C ARG A 79 -0.35 3.81 -7.59
N ILE A 80 -1.27 4.10 -6.68
CA ILE A 80 -1.42 5.43 -6.08
C ILE A 80 -0.15 5.82 -5.34
N ARG A 81 0.48 4.90 -4.60
CA ARG A 81 1.76 5.14 -3.95
C ARG A 81 2.83 5.55 -4.96
N LEU A 82 3.01 4.76 -6.03
CA LEU A 82 3.98 5.03 -7.09
C LEU A 82 3.74 6.39 -7.78
N LEU A 83 2.49 6.72 -8.08
CA LEU A 83 2.13 7.99 -8.70
C LEU A 83 2.41 9.17 -7.77
N ILE A 84 2.13 9.05 -6.47
CA ILE A 84 2.46 10.09 -5.48
C ILE A 84 3.98 10.30 -5.40
N ASP A 85 4.77 9.22 -5.38
CA ASP A 85 6.24 9.30 -5.34
C ASP A 85 6.82 9.97 -6.61
N GLN A 86 6.11 9.86 -7.73
CA GLN A 86 6.43 10.54 -8.99
C GLN A 86 5.82 11.96 -9.10
N ASN A 87 5.24 12.50 -8.02
CA ASN A 87 4.55 13.79 -7.98
C ASN A 87 3.34 13.91 -8.95
N ARG A 88 2.71 12.77 -9.30
CA ARG A 88 1.54 12.65 -10.19
C ARG A 88 0.23 12.54 -9.40
N VAL A 89 0.04 13.43 -8.42
CA VAL A 89 -1.08 13.37 -7.46
C VAL A 89 -2.46 13.46 -8.14
N ALA A 90 -2.60 14.31 -9.17
CA ALA A 90 -3.86 14.46 -9.89
C ALA A 90 -4.28 13.17 -10.63
N GLU A 91 -3.32 12.46 -11.22
CA GLU A 91 -3.56 11.18 -11.88
C GLU A 91 -3.92 10.09 -10.89
N ALA A 92 -3.23 10.06 -9.73
CA ALA A 92 -3.53 9.14 -8.65
C ALA A 92 -4.97 9.34 -8.11
N ARG A 93 -5.43 10.60 -8.02
CA ARG A 93 -6.82 10.92 -7.66
C ARG A 93 -7.81 10.42 -8.70
N ALA A 94 -7.56 10.72 -9.98
CA ALA A 94 -8.42 10.24 -11.06
C ALA A 94 -8.53 8.71 -11.08
N LEU A 95 -7.41 8.01 -10.84
CA LEU A 95 -7.36 6.56 -10.74
C LEU A 95 -8.26 6.03 -9.61
N LEU A 96 -8.17 6.62 -8.40
CA LEU A 96 -9.00 6.18 -7.27
C LEU A 96 -10.49 6.43 -7.53
N SER A 97 -10.84 7.60 -8.07
CA SER A 97 -12.21 7.94 -8.44
C SER A 97 -12.78 6.98 -9.47
N GLN A 98 -12.00 6.66 -10.51
CA GLN A 98 -12.39 5.68 -11.53
C GLN A 98 -12.60 4.29 -10.94
N HIS A 99 -11.74 3.88 -10.00
CA HIS A 99 -11.83 2.56 -9.37
C HIS A 99 -13.09 2.41 -8.50
N ARG A 100 -13.42 3.43 -7.70
CA ARG A 100 -14.58 3.40 -6.80
C ARG A 100 -15.91 3.54 -7.54
N GLY A 101 -15.92 4.26 -8.67
CA GLY A 101 -17.15 4.59 -9.38
C GLY A 101 -18.13 5.39 -8.52
N GLU A 102 -19.42 5.29 -8.84
CA GLU A 102 -20.48 6.11 -8.23
C GLU A 102 -20.95 5.63 -6.84
N SER A 103 -20.68 4.38 -6.48
CA SER A 103 -21.10 3.77 -5.21
C SER A 103 -19.92 3.47 -4.30
N ALA A 104 -19.14 4.51 -3.98
CA ALA A 104 -18.04 4.40 -3.04
C ALA A 104 -18.57 4.03 -1.64
N GLU A 105 -18.09 2.93 -1.09
CA GLU A 105 -18.34 2.61 0.31
C GLU A 105 -17.70 3.66 1.21
N THR A 106 -18.40 4.03 2.28
CA THR A 106 -17.94 5.04 3.24
C THR A 106 -17.18 4.46 4.42
N VAL A 107 -17.23 3.13 4.60
CA VAL A 107 -16.58 2.41 5.70
C VAL A 107 -15.67 1.32 5.15
N PRO A 108 -14.42 1.20 5.62
CA PRO A 108 -13.51 0.15 5.16
C PRO A 108 -14.02 -1.24 5.55
N THR A 109 -13.89 -2.20 4.65
CA THR A 109 -14.08 -3.64 4.84
C THR A 109 -12.77 -4.37 4.55
N VAL A 110 -12.70 -5.67 4.80
CA VAL A 110 -11.50 -6.47 4.43
C VAL A 110 -11.25 -6.45 2.91
N ALA A 111 -12.31 -6.27 2.10
CA ALA A 111 -12.22 -6.30 0.65
C ALA A 111 -11.74 -4.98 0.03
N ASN A 112 -11.89 -3.84 0.71
CA ASN A 112 -11.54 -2.52 0.17
C ASN A 112 -10.68 -1.66 1.11
N GLU A 113 -10.19 -2.18 2.24
CA GLU A 113 -9.35 -1.40 3.17
C GLU A 113 -8.15 -0.70 2.49
N PHE A 114 -7.62 -1.26 1.41
CA PHE A 114 -6.53 -0.65 0.64
C PHE A 114 -6.97 0.57 -0.18
N GLU A 115 -8.24 0.68 -0.57
CA GLU A 115 -8.80 1.91 -1.16
C GLU A 115 -8.74 3.05 -0.15
N PHE A 116 -9.02 2.77 1.13
CA PHE A 116 -8.96 3.76 2.21
C PHE A 116 -7.52 4.13 2.55
N PHE A 117 -6.59 3.17 2.55
CA PHE A 117 -5.16 3.49 2.65
C PHE A 117 -4.71 4.42 1.52
N ALA A 118 -5.18 4.18 0.30
CA ALA A 118 -4.85 5.01 -0.86
C ALA A 118 -5.46 6.41 -0.76
N GLU A 119 -6.72 6.51 -0.33
CA GLU A 119 -7.39 7.79 -0.08
C GLU A 119 -6.68 8.63 0.99
N GLY A 120 -6.33 8.03 2.14
CA GLY A 120 -5.61 8.73 3.20
C GLY A 120 -4.25 9.26 2.74
N ARG A 121 -3.56 8.53 1.86
CA ARG A 121 -2.30 9.00 1.24
C ARG A 121 -2.53 10.19 0.31
N LEU A 122 -3.56 10.13 -0.53
CA LEU A 122 -3.91 11.23 -1.42
C LEU A 122 -4.28 12.49 -0.63
N LEU A 123 -5.10 12.35 0.41
CA LEU A 123 -5.44 13.46 1.31
C LEU A 123 -4.19 14.03 1.98
N THR A 124 -3.25 13.17 2.40
CA THR A 124 -1.97 13.62 2.96
C THR A 124 -1.13 14.38 1.93
N ALA A 125 -1.00 13.86 0.71
CA ALA A 125 -0.28 14.51 -0.39
C ALA A 125 -0.90 15.88 -0.77
N GLU A 126 -2.21 16.01 -0.60
CA GLU A 126 -2.96 17.25 -0.80
C GLU A 126 -3.02 18.17 0.42
N LYS A 127 -2.31 17.81 1.50
CA LYS A 127 -2.25 18.55 2.76
C LYS A 127 -3.59 18.63 3.49
N SER A 128 -4.55 17.77 3.15
CA SER A 128 -5.80 17.56 3.89
C SER A 128 -5.57 16.61 5.07
N TYR A 129 -4.72 17.03 6.01
CA TYR A 129 -4.23 16.20 7.10
C TYR A 129 -5.33 15.70 8.04
N ALA A 130 -6.33 16.54 8.35
CA ALA A 130 -7.45 16.15 9.20
C ALA A 130 -8.31 15.04 8.55
N GLY A 131 -8.55 15.13 7.24
CA GLY A 131 -9.27 14.09 6.50
C GLY A 131 -8.49 12.79 6.44
N ALA A 132 -7.18 12.87 6.17
CA ALA A 132 -6.30 11.70 6.20
C ALA A 132 -6.26 11.03 7.57
N ALA A 133 -6.13 11.81 8.64
CA ALA A 133 -6.10 11.32 10.02
C ALA A 133 -7.38 10.54 10.36
N ALA A 134 -8.56 11.07 10.02
CA ALA A 134 -9.84 10.40 10.26
C ALA A 134 -9.91 9.01 9.57
N ILE A 135 -9.41 8.90 8.33
CA ILE A 135 -9.35 7.62 7.61
C ILE A 135 -8.42 6.64 8.32
N PHE A 136 -7.22 7.09 8.72
CA PHE A 136 -6.25 6.21 9.36
C PHE A 136 -6.68 5.80 10.78
N ASP A 137 -7.37 6.66 11.52
CA ASP A 137 -7.96 6.33 12.82
C ASP A 137 -9.02 5.22 12.68
N ALA A 138 -9.90 5.32 11.68
CA ALA A 138 -10.86 4.25 11.37
C ALA A 138 -10.18 2.92 10.99
N LEU A 139 -9.07 2.97 10.25
CA LEU A 139 -8.28 1.78 9.91
C LEU A 139 -7.55 1.19 11.13
N LEU A 140 -7.04 2.02 12.03
CA LEU A 140 -6.39 1.58 13.27
C LEU A 140 -7.35 0.79 14.15
N GLU A 141 -8.56 1.30 14.39
CA GLU A 141 -9.57 0.60 15.19
C GLU A 141 -9.95 -0.76 14.60
N ARG A 142 -10.06 -0.87 13.28
CA ARG A 142 -10.39 -2.14 12.61
C ARG A 142 -9.25 -3.15 12.57
N THR A 143 -8.01 -2.67 12.52
CA THR A 143 -6.83 -3.55 12.42
C THR A 143 -6.36 -4.01 13.79
N LYS A 144 -6.67 -3.26 14.85
CA LYS A 144 -6.41 -3.62 16.25
C LYS A 144 -7.02 -4.98 16.59
N GLY A 145 -6.21 -5.87 17.18
CA GLY A 145 -6.66 -7.20 17.62
C GLY A 145 -7.09 -8.17 16.51
N SER A 146 -7.04 -7.78 15.22
CA SER A 146 -7.55 -8.59 14.12
C SER A 146 -6.58 -9.66 13.59
N GLY A 147 -5.40 -9.81 14.20
CA GLY A 147 -4.29 -10.64 13.70
C GLY A 147 -3.59 -10.08 12.45
N ARG A 148 -4.07 -8.97 11.89
CA ARG A 148 -3.56 -8.34 10.66
C ARG A 148 -2.44 -7.33 10.95
N MET A 149 -1.41 -7.78 11.68
CA MET A 149 -0.35 -6.92 12.24
C MET A 149 0.27 -5.96 11.21
N ARG A 150 0.62 -6.45 10.01
CA ARG A 150 1.17 -5.60 8.93
C ARG A 150 0.28 -4.42 8.54
N ARG A 151 -1.05 -4.63 8.51
CA ARG A 151 -2.00 -3.54 8.19
C ARG A 151 -2.08 -2.54 9.33
N HIS A 152 -1.99 -3.02 10.57
CA HIS A 152 -1.95 -2.13 11.74
C HIS A 152 -0.68 -1.28 11.75
N ILE A 153 0.50 -1.87 11.51
CA ILE A 153 1.77 -1.13 11.38
C ILE A 153 1.67 -0.06 10.29
N LEU A 154 1.16 -0.42 9.10
CA LEU A 154 0.99 0.55 8.02
C LEU A 154 0.07 1.72 8.40
N ALA A 155 -1.05 1.44 9.07
CA ALA A 155 -1.95 2.49 9.55
C ALA A 155 -1.29 3.40 10.59
N GLN A 156 -0.47 2.85 11.49
CA GLN A 156 0.30 3.65 12.46
C GLN A 156 1.29 4.59 11.74
N ILE A 157 2.06 4.07 10.78
CA ILE A 157 3.05 4.86 10.03
C ILE A 157 2.36 6.01 9.26
N LEU A 158 1.26 5.72 8.59
CA LEU A 158 0.54 6.72 7.81
C LEU A 158 -0.19 7.74 8.70
N ARG A 159 -0.69 7.32 9.86
CA ARG A 159 -1.28 8.23 10.83
C ARG A 159 -0.27 9.18 11.45
N ALA A 160 0.98 8.72 11.65
CA ALA A 160 2.09 9.58 12.04
C ALA A 160 2.36 10.64 10.95
N LYS A 161 2.43 10.23 9.68
CA LYS A 161 2.63 11.18 8.55
C LYS A 161 1.50 12.19 8.39
N SER A 162 0.26 11.81 8.72
CA SER A 162 -0.89 12.71 8.64
C SER A 162 -1.08 13.58 9.89
N ALA A 163 -0.22 13.48 10.90
CA ALA A 163 -0.33 14.28 12.14
C ALA A 163 0.09 15.76 11.97
N GLY A 164 0.57 16.14 10.78
CA GLY A 164 0.94 17.53 10.48
C GLY A 164 2.10 18.01 11.36
N HIS A 165 1.85 19.02 12.19
CA HIS A 165 2.85 19.61 13.09
C HIS A 165 2.73 19.14 14.56
N ASP A 166 1.83 18.21 14.88
CA ASP A 166 1.70 17.68 16.24
C ASP A 166 2.76 16.60 16.49
N GLN A 167 3.92 17.02 17.00
CA GLN A 167 5.05 16.12 17.27
C GLN A 167 4.68 14.98 18.25
N ARG A 168 3.78 15.24 19.21
CA ARG A 168 3.42 14.20 20.20
C ARG A 168 2.64 13.07 19.54
N GLU A 169 1.74 13.43 18.62
CA GLU A 169 0.99 12.45 17.83
C GLU A 169 1.89 11.68 16.86
N VAL A 170 2.84 12.37 16.21
CA VAL A 170 3.87 11.72 15.38
C VAL A 170 4.63 10.68 16.18
N ASP A 171 5.19 11.07 17.32
CA ASP A 171 6.01 10.19 18.17
C ASP A 171 5.19 9.00 18.67
N ARG A 172 3.96 9.24 19.13
CA ARG A 172 3.07 8.20 19.64
C ARG A 172 2.84 7.10 18.60
N HIS A 173 2.47 7.48 17.39
CA HIS A 173 2.15 6.53 16.33
C HIS A 173 3.40 5.84 15.77
N LEU A 174 4.51 6.58 15.59
CA LEU A 174 5.75 6.02 15.07
C LEU A 174 6.41 5.05 16.05
N LEU A 175 6.43 5.37 17.35
CA LEU A 175 6.97 4.47 18.38
C LEU A 175 6.19 3.16 18.47
N GLU A 176 4.85 3.23 18.37
CA GLU A 176 4.03 2.02 18.37
C GLU A 176 4.28 1.17 17.11
N ALA A 177 4.38 1.81 15.94
CA ALA A 177 4.74 1.11 14.70
C ALA A 177 6.09 0.39 14.83
N LEU A 178 7.13 1.07 15.34
CA LEU A 178 8.47 0.52 15.54
C LEU A 178 8.45 -0.66 16.52
N ARG A 179 7.75 -0.53 17.65
CA ARG A 179 7.60 -1.59 18.65
C ARG A 179 7.00 -2.86 18.06
N LEU A 180 5.98 -2.71 17.21
CA LEU A 180 5.30 -3.84 16.55
C LEU A 180 6.12 -4.45 15.41
N ALA A 181 6.92 -3.64 14.71
CA ALA A 181 7.76 -4.08 13.61
C ALA A 181 9.07 -4.77 14.06
N GLN A 182 9.60 -4.38 15.22
CA GLN A 182 10.93 -4.80 15.70
C GLN A 182 11.11 -6.33 15.75
N PRO A 183 10.15 -7.13 16.27
CA PRO A 183 10.35 -8.58 16.36
C PRO A 183 10.52 -9.27 15.01
N SER A 184 9.97 -8.69 13.94
CA SER A 184 10.05 -9.24 12.57
C SER A 184 11.12 -8.55 11.71
N GLY A 185 11.82 -7.54 12.25
CA GLY A 185 12.84 -6.79 11.52
C GLY A 185 12.30 -6.04 10.30
N PHE A 186 11.06 -5.53 10.33
CA PHE A 186 10.50 -4.79 9.19
C PHE A 186 11.12 -3.40 9.09
N ILE A 187 11.76 -3.13 7.95
CA ILE A 187 12.45 -1.87 7.63
C ILE A 187 11.74 -1.15 6.48
N ARG A 188 11.43 -1.85 5.37
CA ARG A 188 10.88 -1.20 4.17
C ARG A 188 9.52 -0.55 4.38
N SER A 189 8.67 -1.13 5.23
CA SER A 189 7.40 -0.51 5.62
C SER A 189 7.55 0.92 6.16
N PHE A 190 8.73 1.29 6.68
CA PHE A 190 9.05 2.66 7.12
C PHE A 190 9.79 3.44 6.03
N VAL A 191 10.87 2.88 5.49
CA VAL A 191 11.75 3.57 4.52
C VAL A 191 11.01 3.93 3.23
N ASP A 192 10.07 3.09 2.78
CA ASP A 192 9.22 3.39 1.62
C ASP A 192 8.33 4.62 1.83
N GLU A 193 8.11 5.02 3.08
CA GLU A 193 7.24 6.13 3.42
C GLU A 193 8.01 7.46 3.55
N GLY A 194 9.31 7.49 3.30
CA GLY A 194 10.15 8.69 3.41
C GLY A 194 10.51 9.01 4.85
#